data_AF-A0A7Y3DAD5-F1
#
_entry.id   AF-A0A7Y3DAD5-F1
#
_cell.length_a   1.000
_cell.length_b   1.000
_cell.length_c   1.000
_cell.angle_alpha   90.00
_cell.angle_beta   90.00
_cell.angle_gamma   90.00
#
_symmetry.space_group_name_H-M   'P 1'
#
loop_
_entity.id
_entity.type
_entity.pdbx_description
1 polymer ?
#
loop_
_entity_poly.entity_id
_entity_poly.type
_entity_poly.pdbx_seq_one_letter_code
_entity_poly.pdbx_strand_id
1 'polypeptide(L)'
;MSLSEKQIATCESSRWDFSDLRALFLNCTLKRSPERSHTQGLIDLSKAILEKNGVAVEVIRPVDHDLAFGVWPDMTEHGWETDEWPLLLEKVMAADILVLGTSIWLGEKTSVCTQTIERLYAASGQLNEHGQYAYYGRVGGCFVTGNEDGAKHCSRR
;
A
#
# COMPACT_ATOMS: atom_id res chain seq x y z
N MET A 1 6.44 -0.98 17.84
CA MET A 1 5.92 -0.37 19.09
C MET A 1 4.84 -1.29 19.64
N SER A 2 4.66 -1.37 20.96
CA SER A 2 3.56 -2.13 21.56
C SER A 2 2.25 -1.36 21.46
N LEU A 3 1.14 -2.07 21.29
CA LEU A 3 -0.20 -1.47 21.36
C LEU A 3 -0.48 -0.98 22.79
N SER A 4 -1.21 0.13 22.91
CA SER A 4 -1.73 0.62 24.19
C SER A 4 -2.83 -0.29 24.75
N GLU A 5 -3.05 -0.24 26.07
CA GLU A 5 -4.13 -1.00 26.74
C GLU A 5 -5.50 -0.73 26.10
N LYS A 6 -5.78 0.53 25.74
CA LYS A 6 -7.03 0.90 25.07
C LYS A 6 -7.15 0.24 23.69
N GLN A 7 -6.07 0.20 22.90
CA GLN A 7 -6.06 -0.45 21.59
C GLN A 7 -6.28 -1.96 21.74
N ILE A 8 -5.61 -2.60 22.70
CA ILE A 8 -5.77 -4.03 23.00
C ILE A 8 -7.22 -4.32 23.38
N ALA A 9 -7.77 -3.60 24.35
CA ALA A 9 -9.15 -3.78 24.80
C ALA A 9 -10.15 -3.58 23.65
N THR A 10 -9.89 -2.61 22.75
CA THR A 10 -10.74 -2.40 21.56
C THR A 10 -10.72 -3.62 20.65
N CYS A 11 -9.53 -4.18 20.37
CA CYS A 11 -9.41 -5.38 19.53
C CYS A 11 -10.08 -6.60 20.18
N GLU A 12 -9.86 -6.82 21.47
CA GLU A 12 -10.41 -7.97 22.21
C GLU A 12 -11.92 -7.89 22.42
N SER A 13 -12.49 -6.69 22.40
CA SER A 13 -13.94 -6.48 22.42
C SER A 13 -14.62 -6.60 21.05
N SER A 14 -13.85 -6.81 19.96
CA SER A 14 -14.41 -6.99 18.63
C SER A 14 -15.28 -8.25 18.58
N ARG A 15 -16.49 -8.12 18.02
CA ARG A 15 -17.42 -9.23 17.79
C ARG A 15 -17.34 -9.82 16.38
N TRP A 16 -16.43 -9.31 15.56
CA TRP A 16 -16.28 -9.65 14.15
C TRP A 16 -15.02 -10.50 13.97
N ASP A 17 -15.13 -11.49 13.09
CA ASP A 17 -13.99 -12.26 12.60
C ASP A 17 -13.48 -11.59 11.32
N PHE A 18 -12.18 -11.33 11.27
CA PHE A 18 -11.49 -10.75 10.13
C PHE A 18 -10.33 -11.63 9.65
N SER A 19 -10.30 -12.90 10.08
CA SER A 19 -9.22 -13.84 9.77
C SER A 19 -9.14 -14.24 8.28
N ASP A 20 -10.20 -13.97 7.52
CA ASP A 20 -10.28 -14.14 6.08
C ASP A 20 -9.77 -12.91 5.29
N LEU A 21 -9.57 -11.76 5.95
CA LEU A 21 -9.13 -10.54 5.28
C LEU A 21 -7.61 -10.45 5.13
N ARG A 22 -7.19 -9.81 4.03
CA ARG A 22 -5.80 -9.57 3.68
C ARG A 22 -5.54 -8.08 3.47
N ALA A 23 -4.53 -7.53 4.14
CA ALA A 23 -4.09 -6.16 3.98
C ALA A 23 -2.68 -6.07 3.40
N LEU A 24 -2.51 -5.26 2.37
CA LEU A 24 -1.22 -4.93 1.78
C LEU A 24 -0.88 -3.45 2.02
N PHE A 25 0.28 -3.21 2.62
CA PHE A 25 0.85 -1.88 2.74
C PHE A 25 1.98 -1.70 1.74
N LEU A 26 1.90 -0.67 0.90
CA LEU A 26 3.01 -0.24 0.05
C LEU A 26 3.66 0.99 0.68
N ASN A 27 4.80 0.80 1.34
CA ASN A 27 5.61 1.87 1.92
C ASN A 27 6.48 2.52 0.84
N CYS A 28 5.92 3.52 0.17
CA CYS A 28 6.53 4.31 -0.89
C CYS A 28 7.58 5.30 -0.37
N THR A 29 8.38 4.92 0.62
CA THR A 29 9.56 5.70 1.03
C THR A 29 10.60 5.77 -0.10
N LEU A 30 11.44 6.80 -0.08
CA LEU A 30 12.60 6.90 -1.00
C LEU A 30 13.80 6.06 -0.54
N LYS A 31 13.71 5.45 0.66
CA LYS A 31 14.83 4.81 1.35
C LYS A 31 14.78 3.29 1.19
N ARG A 32 15.81 2.72 0.57
CA ARG A 32 15.97 1.27 0.43
C ARG A 32 16.10 0.58 1.78
N SER A 33 15.61 -0.65 1.87
CA SER A 33 15.81 -1.48 3.06
C SER A 33 17.30 -1.78 3.27
N PRO A 34 17.79 -1.82 4.53
CA PRO A 34 17.06 -1.74 5.79
C PRO A 34 16.96 -0.31 6.38
N GLU A 35 17.16 0.75 5.59
CA GLU A 35 17.18 2.11 6.12
C GLU A 35 15.84 2.48 6.79
N ARG A 36 15.92 3.25 7.88
CA ARG A 36 14.73 3.67 8.64
C ARG A 36 13.84 4.60 7.82
N SER A 37 12.58 4.20 7.67
CA SER A 37 11.48 5.03 7.16
C SER A 37 10.59 5.47 8.33
N HIS A 38 10.28 6.76 8.43
CA HIS A 38 9.34 7.27 9.45
C HIS A 38 7.92 6.80 9.19
N THR A 39 7.53 6.70 7.91
CA THR A 39 6.25 6.15 7.47
C THR A 39 6.06 4.70 7.93
N GLN A 40 7.15 3.92 7.99
CA GLN A 40 7.12 2.56 8.54
C GLN A 40 6.59 2.54 9.97
N GLY A 41 6.92 3.52 10.81
CA GLY A 41 6.46 3.56 12.20
C GLY A 41 4.93 3.66 12.32
N LEU A 42 4.27 4.40 11.42
CA LEU A 42 2.80 4.46 11.36
C LEU A 42 2.21 3.16 10.81
N ILE A 43 2.84 2.60 9.77
CA ILE A 43 2.44 1.31 9.20
C ILE A 43 2.51 0.22 10.25
N ASP A 44 3.60 0.12 11.02
CA ASP A 44 3.80 -0.90 12.05
C ASP A 44 2.73 -0.83 13.15
N LEU A 45 2.31 0.39 13.54
CA LEU A 45 1.24 0.56 14.52
C LEU A 45 -0.11 0.07 13.98
N SER A 46 -0.43 0.42 12.73
CA SER A 46 -1.67 -0.03 12.08
C SER A 46 -1.67 -1.53 11.82
N LYS A 47 -0.53 -2.06 11.35
CA LYS A 47 -0.29 -3.48 11.13
C LYS A 47 -0.55 -4.27 12.41
N ALA A 48 0.02 -3.84 13.55
CA ALA A 48 -0.18 -4.52 14.82
C ALA A 48 -1.65 -4.58 15.25
N ILE A 49 -2.44 -3.54 14.96
CA ILE A 49 -3.90 -3.54 15.23
C ILE A 49 -4.60 -4.56 14.32
N LEU A 50 -4.31 -4.53 13.01
CA LEU A 50 -4.92 -5.45 12.04
C LEU A 50 -4.60 -6.91 12.36
N GLU A 51 -3.34 -7.23 12.63
CA GLU A 51 -2.89 -8.57 13.01
C GLU A 51 -3.54 -9.04 14.32
N LYS A 52 -3.67 -8.16 15.32
CA LYS A 52 -4.38 -8.48 16.58
C LYS A 52 -5.86 -8.78 16.38
N ASN A 53 -6.47 -8.29 15.30
CA ASN A 53 -7.84 -8.60 14.88
C ASN A 53 -7.92 -9.79 13.89
N GLY A 54 -6.81 -10.49 13.62
CA GLY A 54 -6.77 -11.68 12.78
C GLY A 54 -6.49 -11.43 11.29
N VAL A 55 -6.42 -10.17 10.84
CA VAL A 55 -6.16 -9.84 9.43
C VAL A 55 -4.73 -10.26 9.05
N ALA A 56 -4.57 -10.91 7.90
CA ALA A 56 -3.25 -11.21 7.35
C ALA A 56 -2.63 -9.94 6.75
N VAL A 57 -1.45 -9.53 7.21
CA VAL A 57 -0.82 -8.27 6.80
C VAL A 57 0.54 -8.49 6.12
N GLU A 58 0.72 -7.90 4.94
CA GLU A 58 2.00 -7.80 4.25
C GLU A 58 2.42 -6.33 4.09
N VAL A 59 3.73 -6.06 4.20
CA VAL A 59 4.30 -4.73 3.97
C VAL A 59 5.43 -4.84 2.95
N ILE A 60 5.33 -4.06 1.88
CA ILE A 60 6.32 -4.01 0.79
C ILE A 60 6.82 -2.58 0.65
N ARG A 61 8.11 -2.42 0.35
CA ARG A 61 8.70 -1.14 -0.05
C ARG A 61 8.94 -1.14 -1.55
N PRO A 62 8.15 -0.42 -2.36
CA PRO A 62 8.34 -0.42 -3.81
C PRO A 62 9.75 0.00 -4.26
N VAL A 63 10.47 0.81 -3.47
CA VAL A 63 11.86 1.24 -3.76
C VAL A 63 12.88 0.09 -3.71
N ASP A 64 12.53 -1.06 -3.13
CA ASP A 64 13.36 -2.26 -3.08
C ASP A 64 13.16 -3.16 -4.32
N HIS A 65 12.18 -2.84 -5.18
CA HIS A 65 11.84 -3.60 -6.38
C HIS A 65 12.23 -2.82 -7.64
N ASP A 66 12.62 -3.55 -8.69
CA ASP A 66 12.85 -2.94 -10.00
C ASP A 66 11.53 -2.76 -10.74
N LEU A 67 10.94 -1.58 -10.62
CA LEU A 67 9.66 -1.23 -11.24
C LEU A 67 9.90 -0.33 -12.44
N ALA A 68 9.45 -0.76 -13.60
CA ALA A 68 9.48 0.04 -14.81
C ALA A 68 8.57 1.29 -14.68
N PHE A 69 8.82 2.34 -15.47
CA PHE A 69 7.84 3.42 -15.63
C PHE A 69 6.81 3.06 -16.70
N GLY A 70 5.56 3.49 -16.52
CA GLY A 70 4.51 3.33 -17.52
C GLY A 70 3.22 2.80 -16.92
N VAL A 71 2.24 2.52 -17.78
CA VAL A 71 0.86 2.19 -17.39
C VAL A 71 0.35 0.91 -18.05
N TRP A 72 1.24 -0.01 -18.44
CA TRP A 72 0.88 -1.36 -18.90
C TRP A 72 1.12 -2.41 -17.80
N PRO A 73 0.30 -3.47 -17.70
CA PRO A 73 0.43 -4.47 -16.64
C PRO A 73 1.82 -5.08 -16.51
N ASP A 74 2.50 -5.29 -17.64
CA ASP A 74 3.89 -5.72 -17.71
C ASP A 74 4.62 -4.83 -18.71
N MET A 75 5.57 -4.02 -18.26
CA MET A 75 6.32 -3.12 -19.15
C MET A 75 7.44 -3.83 -19.93
N THR A 76 7.78 -5.08 -19.61
CA THR A 76 8.76 -5.86 -20.40
C THR A 76 8.22 -6.15 -21.82
N GLU A 77 6.89 -6.26 -21.96
CA GLU A 77 6.20 -6.32 -23.25
C GLU A 77 6.24 -4.99 -24.02
N HIS A 78 6.69 -3.91 -23.37
CA HIS A 78 6.72 -2.55 -23.88
C HIS A 78 8.13 -1.93 -23.86
N GLY A 79 9.17 -2.76 -23.97
CA GLY A 79 10.54 -2.32 -24.22
C GLY A 79 11.39 -2.05 -22.98
N TRP A 80 10.87 -2.35 -21.79
CA TRP A 80 11.69 -2.42 -20.58
C TRP A 80 12.41 -3.77 -20.48
N GLU A 81 13.64 -3.78 -19.96
CA GLU A 81 14.40 -5.02 -19.76
C GLU A 81 13.84 -5.86 -18.61
N THR A 82 13.37 -5.17 -17.56
CA THR A 82 12.89 -5.75 -16.31
C THR A 82 11.67 -4.98 -15.81
N ASP A 83 10.73 -5.69 -15.18
CA ASP A 83 9.60 -5.11 -14.46
C ASP A 83 9.09 -6.11 -13.41
N GLU A 84 9.25 -5.79 -12.12
CA GLU A 84 8.71 -6.61 -11.04
C GLU A 84 7.24 -6.27 -10.72
N TRP A 85 6.65 -5.29 -11.43
CA TRP A 85 5.26 -4.89 -11.19
C TRP A 85 4.24 -6.02 -11.31
N PRO A 86 4.29 -6.95 -12.29
CA PRO A 86 3.31 -8.04 -12.38
C PRO A 86 3.19 -8.84 -11.07
N LEU A 87 4.32 -9.13 -10.41
CA LEU A 87 4.36 -9.85 -9.13
C LEU A 87 3.74 -9.04 -7.99
N LEU A 88 3.99 -7.72 -7.97
CA LEU A 88 3.36 -6.82 -7.00
C LEU A 88 1.86 -6.65 -7.27
N LEU A 89 1.46 -6.63 -8.55
CA LEU A 89 0.06 -6.51 -8.96
C LEU A 89 -0.75 -7.73 -8.52
N GLU A 90 -0.20 -8.94 -8.60
CA GLU A 90 -0.84 -10.14 -8.04
C GLU A 90 -1.14 -9.98 -6.55
N LYS A 91 -0.17 -9.47 -5.77
CA LYS A 91 -0.36 -9.21 -4.34
C LYS A 91 -1.42 -8.13 -4.08
N VAL A 92 -1.42 -7.07 -4.89
CA VAL A 92 -2.46 -6.03 -4.84
C VAL A 92 -3.84 -6.64 -5.11
N MET A 93 -3.96 -7.49 -6.14
CA MET A 93 -5.21 -8.16 -6.51
C MET A 93 -5.60 -9.28 -5.55
N ALA A 94 -4.71 -9.74 -4.68
CA ALA A 94 -5.02 -10.67 -3.60
C ALA A 94 -5.39 -9.96 -2.27
N ALA A 95 -5.29 -8.63 -2.19
CA ALA A 95 -5.56 -7.86 -0.97
C ALA A 95 -6.97 -7.26 -0.95
N ASP A 96 -7.67 -7.41 0.17
CA ASP A 96 -8.97 -6.76 0.42
C ASP A 96 -8.77 -5.29 0.82
N ILE A 97 -7.63 -5.00 1.47
CA ILE A 97 -7.26 -3.66 1.94
C ILE A 97 -5.90 -3.30 1.33
N LEU A 98 -5.84 -2.21 0.57
CA LEU A 98 -4.59 -1.64 0.08
C LEU A 98 -4.33 -0.28 0.73
N VAL A 99 -3.16 -0.12 1.35
CA VAL A 99 -2.75 1.15 1.98
C VAL A 99 -1.45 1.65 1.37
N LEU A 100 -1.47 2.86 0.82
CA LEU A 100 -0.26 3.54 0.34
C LEU A 100 0.34 4.41 1.45
N GLY A 101 1.58 4.12 1.84
CA GLY A 101 2.35 4.93 2.78
C GLY A 101 3.35 5.82 2.04
N THR A 102 3.22 7.14 2.14
CA THR A 102 4.17 8.09 1.53
C THR A 102 4.69 9.11 2.54
N SER A 103 5.93 9.53 2.36
CA SER A 103 6.43 10.76 2.97
C SER A 103 6.12 11.99 2.10
N ILE A 104 6.09 13.17 2.70
CA ILE A 104 5.94 14.45 1.99
C ILE A 104 7.33 15.03 1.69
N TRP A 105 7.56 15.39 0.43
CA TRP A 105 8.73 16.16 -0.01
C TRP A 105 8.26 17.28 -0.93
N LEU A 106 8.68 18.51 -0.63
CA LEU A 106 8.33 19.70 -1.44
C LEU A 106 6.81 19.89 -1.62
N GLY A 107 6.02 19.52 -0.60
CA GLY A 107 4.55 19.58 -0.64
C GLY A 107 3.86 18.42 -1.38
N GLU A 108 4.64 17.47 -1.91
CA GLU A 108 4.18 16.37 -2.74
C GLU A 108 4.44 14.99 -2.12
N LYS A 109 3.71 13.98 -2.61
CA LYS A 109 4.04 12.57 -2.35
C LYS A 109 5.38 12.20 -2.98
N THR A 110 6.02 11.13 -2.52
CA THR A 110 7.29 10.68 -3.09
C THR A 110 7.14 10.32 -4.57
N SER A 111 8.22 10.44 -5.34
CA SER A 111 8.27 9.93 -6.71
C SER A 111 7.93 8.44 -6.79
N VAL A 112 8.39 7.64 -5.82
CA VAL A 112 8.04 6.22 -5.67
C VAL A 112 6.53 6.01 -5.52
N CYS A 113 5.86 6.87 -4.74
CA CYS A 113 4.40 6.79 -4.59
C CYS A 113 3.68 7.16 -5.88
N THR A 114 4.13 8.21 -6.57
CA THR A 114 3.60 8.60 -7.88
C THR A 114 3.74 7.45 -8.89
N GLN A 115 4.93 6.87 -9.03
CA GLN A 115 5.16 5.73 -9.90
C GLN A 115 4.26 4.55 -9.51
N THR A 116 4.17 4.21 -8.22
CA THR A 116 3.29 3.13 -7.74
C THR A 116 1.83 3.36 -8.14
N ILE A 117 1.33 4.60 -8.07
CA ILE A 117 -0.04 4.95 -8.50
C ILE A 117 -0.22 4.81 -10.02
N GLU A 118 0.77 5.22 -10.82
CA GLU A 118 0.77 4.99 -12.27
C GLU A 118 0.73 3.49 -12.60
N ARG A 119 1.52 2.69 -11.88
CA ARG A 119 1.52 1.23 -12.05
C ARG A 119 0.21 0.58 -11.59
N LEU A 120 -0.43 1.07 -10.52
CA LEU A 120 -1.80 0.66 -10.14
C LEU A 120 -2.81 1.01 -11.24
N TYR A 121 -2.64 2.14 -11.91
CA TYR A 121 -3.50 2.52 -13.04
C TYR A 121 -3.35 1.59 -14.25
N ALA A 122 -2.27 0.79 -14.32
CA ALA A 122 -2.07 -0.17 -15.41
C ALA A 122 -3.15 -1.25 -15.50
N ALA A 123 -3.83 -1.56 -14.39
CA ALA A 123 -4.96 -2.48 -14.37
C ALA A 123 -6.34 -1.78 -14.49
N SER A 124 -6.38 -0.49 -14.83
CA SER A 124 -7.63 0.29 -14.89
C SER A 124 -8.65 -0.22 -15.92
N GLY A 125 -8.19 -0.89 -16.97
CA GLY A 125 -9.05 -1.52 -17.99
C GLY A 125 -9.48 -2.95 -17.65
N GLN A 126 -8.97 -3.56 -16.58
CA GLN A 126 -9.30 -4.93 -16.21
C GLN A 126 -10.66 -4.99 -15.51
N LEU A 127 -11.44 -6.01 -15.85
CA LEU A 127 -12.74 -6.28 -15.24
C LEU A 127 -12.70 -7.57 -14.42
N ASN A 128 -13.49 -7.62 -13.34
CA ASN A 128 -13.77 -8.85 -12.60
C ASN A 128 -14.81 -9.72 -13.34
N GLU A 129 -15.10 -10.90 -12.80
CA GLU A 129 -16.09 -11.85 -13.36
C GLU A 129 -17.53 -11.30 -13.45
N HIS A 130 -17.82 -10.20 -12.74
CA HIS A 130 -19.10 -9.50 -12.77
C HIS A 130 -19.11 -8.32 -13.76
N GLY A 131 -18.04 -8.10 -14.53
CA GLY A 131 -17.92 -6.99 -15.47
C GLY A 131 -17.68 -5.62 -14.83
N GLN A 132 -17.29 -5.57 -13.55
CA GLN A 132 -16.91 -4.33 -12.85
C GLN A 132 -15.39 -4.16 -12.91
N TYR A 133 -14.86 -2.94 -12.68
CA TYR A 133 -13.41 -2.75 -12.60
C TYR A 133 -12.76 -3.68 -11.56
N ALA A 134 -11.58 -4.23 -11.86
CA ALA A 134 -10.91 -5.27 -11.07
C ALA A 134 -10.72 -4.94 -9.57
N TYR A 135 -10.69 -3.65 -9.23
CA TYR A 135 -10.56 -3.16 -7.85
C TYR A 135 -11.88 -3.09 -7.06
N TYR A 136 -13.03 -3.35 -7.68
CA TYR A 136 -14.33 -3.31 -6.97
C TYR A 136 -14.39 -4.29 -5.79
N GLY A 137 -15.12 -3.89 -4.74
CA GLY A 137 -15.27 -4.69 -3.52
C GLY A 137 -14.13 -4.56 -2.51
N ARG A 138 -13.11 -3.74 -2.80
CA ARG A 138 -11.90 -3.55 -1.96
C ARG A 138 -11.88 -2.20 -1.27
N VAL A 139 -11.03 -2.08 -0.24
CA VAL A 139 -10.82 -0.85 0.54
C VAL A 139 -9.46 -0.23 0.23
N GLY A 140 -9.43 1.08 0.02
CA GLY A 140 -8.20 1.87 -0.13
C GLY A 140 -7.96 2.78 1.07
N GLY A 141 -6.71 2.88 1.51
CA GLY A 141 -6.27 3.80 2.56
C GLY A 141 -4.94 4.47 2.24
N CYS A 142 -4.56 5.47 3.03
CA CYS A 142 -3.22 6.06 2.93
C CYS A 142 -2.66 6.47 4.30
N PHE A 143 -1.33 6.39 4.41
CA PHE A 143 -0.57 7.07 5.45
C PHE A 143 0.32 8.13 4.82
N VAL A 144 0.23 9.35 5.34
CA VAL A 144 1.07 10.45 4.89
C VAL A 144 1.86 10.98 6.08
N THR A 145 3.18 10.94 5.98
CA THR A 145 4.09 11.52 6.99
C THR A 145 4.86 12.69 6.41
N GLY A 146 4.94 13.80 7.11
CA GLY A 146 5.79 14.94 6.73
C GLY A 146 6.27 15.66 7.98
N ASN A 147 7.29 16.49 7.83
CA ASN A 147 7.80 17.29 8.95
C ASN A 147 6.83 18.41 9.33
N GLU A 148 6.13 19.01 8.36
CA GLU A 148 5.43 20.29 8.56
C GLU A 148 4.00 20.29 7.97
N ASP A 149 3.85 20.31 6.64
CA ASP A 149 2.55 20.48 5.96
C ASP A 149 2.42 19.60 4.71
N GLY A 150 1.18 19.46 4.19
CA GLY A 150 0.87 18.84 2.90
C GLY A 150 0.03 17.56 2.97
N ALA A 151 -0.31 17.07 4.17
CA ALA A 151 -0.94 15.75 4.34
C ALA A 151 -2.25 15.59 3.54
N LYS A 152 -3.13 16.60 3.59
CA LYS A 152 -4.41 16.58 2.85
C LYS A 152 -4.25 16.75 1.33
N HIS A 153 -3.15 17.37 0.90
CA HIS A 153 -2.83 17.49 -0.52
C HIS A 153 -2.35 16.12 -1.01
N CYS A 154 -1.33 15.57 -0.35
CA CYS A 154 -0.68 14.32 -0.71
C CYS A 154 -1.58 13.08 -0.59
N SER A 155 -2.68 13.15 0.16
CA SER A 155 -3.67 12.07 0.26
C SER A 155 -4.68 12.04 -0.90
N ARG A 156 -4.64 13.02 -1.81
CA ARG A 156 -5.51 13.06 -2.99
C ARG A 156 -4.94 12.14 -4.08
N ARG A 157 -5.85 11.56 -4.85
CA ARG A 157 -5.51 10.76 -6.03
C ARG A 157 -5.20 11.67 -7.20
#